data_AF-A0A7G8Z9C2-F1
#
_entry.id   AF-A0A7G8Z9C2-F1
#
_cell.length_a   1.000
_cell.length_b   1.000
_cell.length_c   1.000
_cell.angle_alpha   90.00
_cell.angle_beta   90.00
_cell.angle_gamma   90.00
#
_symmetry.space_group_name_H-M   'P 1'
#
loop_
_entity.id
_entity.type
_entity.pdbx_description
1 polymer ?
#
loop_
_entity_poly.entity_id
_entity_poly.type
_entity_poly.pdbx_seq_one_letter_code
_entity_poly.pdbx_strand_id
1 'polypeptide(L)'
;MFLNRERVARLHQMLDPCFLDFLSGSQEKNILDGVTTFRRLSLILTALIGAAASLYIFMPLAFVIYQHLHHVENIKYILVYPAIYPWEISPNGLLYKLHYISEATPNIALMCVTAGVDSLFTLHVFQMIGRLRKMSYCILNAGRNSNYKKAVRQCVSQHETLLECRDILEKVYGPMILWIMVTNAIILCSLMFQLSQVMLFFF
;
A
#
# COMPACT_ATOMS: atom_id res chain seq x y z
N MET A 1 12.36 -10.60 1.15
CA MET A 1 10.98 -10.99 0.77
C MET A 1 10.80 -12.51 0.55
N PHE A 2 11.77 -13.24 -0.01
CA PHE A 2 11.70 -14.71 -0.16
C PHE A 2 11.61 -15.50 1.18
N LEU A 3 12.18 -14.99 2.27
CA LEU A 3 12.30 -15.69 3.55
C LEU A 3 10.95 -15.97 4.28
N ASN A 4 9.89 -15.23 3.94
CA ASN A 4 8.57 -15.38 4.57
C ASN A 4 7.49 -15.89 3.60
N ARG A 5 7.86 -16.29 2.37
CA ARG A 5 6.89 -16.70 1.34
C ARG A 5 6.01 -17.87 1.82
N GLU A 6 6.61 -18.85 2.49
CA GLU A 6 5.86 -19.98 3.06
C GLU A 6 4.88 -19.56 4.15
N ARG A 7 5.25 -18.57 4.97
CA ARG A 7 4.36 -18.07 6.04
C ARG A 7 3.20 -17.26 5.47
N VAL A 8 3.44 -16.46 4.45
CA VAL A 8 2.38 -15.73 3.72
C VAL A 8 1.48 -16.70 2.96
N ALA A 9 2.05 -17.73 2.32
CA ALA A 9 1.27 -18.78 1.67
C ALA A 9 0.39 -19.56 2.68
N ARG A 10 0.93 -19.87 3.85
CA ARG A 10 0.19 -20.52 4.94
C ARG A 10 -0.92 -19.62 5.48
N LEU A 11 -0.66 -18.32 5.66
CA LEU A 11 -1.66 -17.33 6.03
C LEU A 11 -2.79 -17.27 5.01
N HIS A 12 -2.46 -17.21 3.72
CA HIS A 12 -3.44 -17.18 2.64
C HIS A 12 -4.27 -18.48 2.61
N GLN A 13 -3.62 -19.65 2.70
CA GLN A 13 -4.31 -20.95 2.78
C GLN A 13 -5.19 -21.11 4.02
N MET A 14 -4.84 -20.48 5.14
CA MET A 14 -5.68 -20.48 6.34
C MET A 14 -6.85 -19.49 6.24
N LEU A 15 -6.68 -18.40 5.49
CA LEU A 15 -7.67 -17.33 5.37
C LEU A 15 -8.69 -17.58 4.26
N ASP A 16 -8.27 -18.08 3.09
CA ASP A 16 -9.09 -18.26 1.89
C ASP A 16 -10.27 -19.23 2.02
N PRO A 17 -10.09 -20.51 2.39
CA PRO A 17 -11.20 -21.47 2.41
C PRO A 17 -12.27 -21.06 3.43
N CYS A 18 -11.86 -20.42 4.53
CA CYS A 18 -12.76 -19.93 5.54
C CYS A 18 -13.44 -18.61 5.13
N PHE A 19 -12.78 -17.76 4.33
CA PHE A 19 -13.40 -16.56 3.73
C PHE A 19 -14.43 -16.96 2.67
N LEU A 20 -14.14 -17.97 1.85
CA LEU A 20 -15.07 -18.55 0.90
C LEU A 20 -16.30 -19.16 1.60
N ASP A 21 -16.09 -19.96 2.64
CA ASP A 21 -17.17 -20.57 3.45
C ASP A 21 -18.02 -19.49 4.17
N PHE A 22 -17.39 -18.36 4.50
CA PHE A 22 -18.08 -17.18 5.02
C PHE A 22 -18.92 -16.46 3.98
N LEU A 23 -18.47 -16.41 2.72
CA LEU A 23 -19.19 -15.81 1.60
C LEU A 23 -20.40 -16.66 1.18
N SER A 24 -20.35 -17.99 1.35
CA SER A 24 -21.44 -18.90 0.98
C SER A 24 -22.56 -19.05 2.04
N GLY A 25 -22.44 -18.42 3.21
CA GLY A 25 -23.43 -18.47 4.29
C GLY A 25 -24.45 -17.32 4.28
N SER A 26 -25.58 -17.47 4.97
CA SER A 26 -26.73 -16.53 5.01
C SER A 26 -26.47 -15.09 5.54
N GLN A 27 -25.21 -14.70 5.79
CA GLN A 27 -24.81 -13.36 6.23
C GLN A 27 -24.25 -12.47 5.08
N GLU A 28 -24.55 -12.84 3.83
CA GLU A 28 -24.04 -12.17 2.61
C GLU A 28 -24.17 -10.64 2.60
N LYS A 29 -25.32 -10.07 2.95
CA LYS A 29 -25.56 -8.61 2.75
C LYS A 29 -24.64 -7.69 3.54
N ASN A 30 -24.47 -7.94 4.85
CA ASN A 30 -23.63 -7.07 5.70
C ASN A 30 -22.14 -7.24 5.42
N ILE A 31 -21.73 -8.40 4.90
CA ILE A 31 -20.33 -8.69 4.60
C ILE A 31 -19.96 -8.20 3.20
N LEU A 32 -20.88 -8.31 2.23
CA LEU A 32 -20.71 -7.75 0.90
C LEU A 32 -20.48 -6.23 0.97
N ASP A 33 -21.17 -5.54 1.88
CA ASP A 33 -20.96 -4.12 2.14
C ASP A 33 -19.58 -3.80 2.76
N GLY A 34 -19.05 -4.72 3.59
CA GLY A 34 -17.68 -4.64 4.07
C GLY A 34 -16.65 -4.82 2.95
N VAL A 35 -16.89 -5.77 2.04
CA VAL A 35 -16.00 -6.05 0.90
C VAL A 35 -16.02 -4.92 -0.12
N THR A 36 -17.18 -4.33 -0.40
CA THR A 36 -17.30 -3.15 -1.27
C THR A 36 -16.59 -1.95 -0.66
N THR A 37 -16.71 -1.74 0.66
CA THR A 37 -15.99 -0.69 1.38
C THR A 37 -14.48 -0.90 1.30
N PHE A 38 -13.99 -2.10 1.57
CA PHE A 38 -12.57 -2.45 1.42
C PHE A 38 -12.07 -2.20 -0.01
N ARG A 39 -12.82 -2.68 -1.01
CA ARG A 39 -12.47 -2.49 -2.43
C ARG A 39 -12.40 -1.01 -2.80
N ARG A 40 -13.34 -0.19 -2.31
CA ARG A 40 -13.32 1.27 -2.53
C ARG A 40 -12.09 1.90 -1.90
N LEU A 41 -11.77 1.56 -0.65
CA LEU A 41 -10.60 2.11 0.04
C LEU A 41 -9.28 1.73 -0.66
N SER A 42 -9.11 0.46 -1.03
CA SER A 42 -7.93 -0.01 -1.77
C SER A 42 -7.82 0.64 -3.16
N LEU A 43 -8.95 0.82 -3.86
CA LEU A 43 -8.98 1.51 -5.15
C LEU A 43 -8.61 3.00 -5.00
N ILE A 44 -9.17 3.69 -4.01
CA ILE A 44 -8.86 5.09 -3.71
C ILE A 44 -7.36 5.23 -3.40
N LEU A 45 -6.82 4.37 -2.52
CA LEU A 45 -5.40 4.39 -2.17
C LEU A 45 -4.53 4.18 -3.41
N THR A 46 -4.85 3.17 -4.23
CA THR A 46 -4.11 2.87 -5.46
C THR A 46 -4.19 4.03 -6.46
N ALA A 47 -5.37 4.66 -6.61
CA ALA A 47 -5.55 5.81 -7.48
C ALA A 47 -4.75 7.03 -6.99
N LEU A 48 -4.71 7.29 -5.68
CA LEU A 48 -3.92 8.38 -5.10
C LEU A 48 -2.42 8.17 -5.30
N ILE A 49 -1.92 6.97 -5.03
CA ILE A 49 -0.51 6.62 -5.24
C ILE A 49 -0.15 6.73 -6.73
N GLY A 50 -1.03 6.24 -7.62
CA GLY A 50 -0.83 6.36 -9.07
C GLY A 50 -0.87 7.80 -9.58
N ALA A 51 -1.75 8.63 -9.03
CA ALA A 51 -1.78 10.06 -9.34
C ALA A 51 -0.48 10.74 -8.89
N ALA A 52 -0.01 10.47 -7.67
CA ALA A 52 1.26 11.01 -7.19
C ALA A 52 2.45 10.57 -8.06
N ALA A 53 2.56 9.26 -8.35
CA ALA A 53 3.65 8.73 -9.18
C ALA A 53 3.64 9.29 -10.60
N SER A 54 2.46 9.50 -11.19
CA SER A 54 2.34 10.10 -12.52
C SER A 54 2.74 11.57 -12.52
N LEU A 55 2.39 12.36 -11.49
CA LEU A 55 2.86 13.74 -11.35
C LEU A 55 4.38 13.86 -11.35
N TYR A 56 5.09 12.94 -10.68
CA TYR A 56 6.57 12.91 -10.69
C TYR A 56 7.16 12.70 -12.09
N ILE A 57 6.47 12.00 -12.98
CA ILE A 57 6.89 11.80 -14.37
C ILE A 57 6.46 13.01 -15.22
N PHE A 58 5.21 13.47 -15.10
CA PHE A 58 4.71 14.55 -15.97
C PHE A 58 5.32 15.92 -15.66
N MET A 59 5.64 16.22 -14.40
CA MET A 59 6.19 17.52 -14.02
C MET A 59 7.49 17.88 -14.76
N PRO A 60 8.52 17.01 -14.83
CA PRO A 60 9.74 17.33 -15.56
C PRO A 60 9.51 17.50 -17.07
N LEU A 61 8.60 16.72 -17.66
CA LEU A 61 8.24 16.86 -19.07
C LEU A 61 7.53 18.19 -19.34
N ALA A 62 6.57 18.57 -18.51
CA ALA A 62 5.86 19.84 -18.63
C ALA A 62 6.81 21.03 -18.55
N PHE A 63 7.81 20.97 -17.66
CA PHE A 63 8.83 22.01 -17.53
C PHE A 63 9.73 22.11 -18.76
N VAL A 64 10.19 20.98 -19.31
CA VAL A 64 11.00 20.95 -20.54
C VAL A 64 10.18 21.48 -21.74
N ILE A 65 8.91 21.09 -21.86
CA ILE A 65 8.01 21.59 -22.92
C ILE A 65 7.80 23.10 -22.79
N TYR A 66 7.58 23.59 -21.57
CA TYR A 66 7.44 25.02 -21.30
C TYR A 66 8.68 25.82 -21.69
N GLN A 67 9.88 25.33 -21.39
CA GLN A 67 11.14 25.96 -21.79
C GLN A 67 11.32 25.99 -23.31
N HIS A 68 10.92 24.92 -24.01
CA HIS A 68 10.93 24.87 -25.47
C HIS A 68 9.97 25.89 -26.10
N LEU A 69 8.76 26.04 -25.54
CA LEU A 69 7.77 27.03 -26.02
C LEU A 69 8.26 28.47 -25.85
N HIS A 70 8.93 28.77 -24.73
CA HIS A 70 9.41 30.12 -24.41
C HIS A 70 10.81 30.45 -24.95
N HIS A 71 11.40 29.58 -25.79
CA HIS A 71 12.69 29.82 -26.47
C HIS A 71 13.82 30.24 -25.52
N VAL A 72 13.88 29.64 -24.33
CA VAL A 72 14.94 29.91 -23.36
C VAL A 72 16.27 29.36 -23.89
N GLU A 73 17.29 30.21 -24.00
CA GLU A 73 18.58 29.86 -24.64
C GLU A 73 19.32 28.68 -23.96
N ASN A 74 19.08 28.44 -22.67
CA ASN A 74 19.67 27.33 -21.91
C ASN A 74 18.58 26.39 -21.37
N ILE A 75 18.18 25.41 -22.20
CA ILE A 75 17.21 24.37 -21.80
C ILE A 75 17.86 23.43 -20.78
N LYS A 76 17.26 23.36 -19.59
CA LYS A 76 17.68 22.41 -18.54
C LYS A 76 16.81 21.16 -18.63
N TYR A 77 17.41 20.08 -19.14
CA TYR A 77 16.78 18.77 -19.19
C TYR A 77 16.75 18.14 -17.80
N ILE A 78 15.64 18.29 -17.09
CA ILE A 78 15.45 17.71 -15.76
C ILE A 78 14.99 16.25 -15.87
N LEU A 79 15.72 15.38 -15.15
CA LEU A 79 15.44 13.95 -15.04
C LEU A 79 14.32 13.71 -14.02
N VAL A 80 13.77 12.48 -13.98
CA VAL A 80 12.70 12.12 -13.04
C VAL A 80 13.22 12.20 -11.59
N TYR A 81 14.47 11.81 -11.40
CA TYR A 81 15.18 11.98 -10.14
C TYR A 81 16.41 12.88 -10.33
N PRO A 82 16.71 13.78 -9.36
CA PRO A 82 17.92 14.60 -9.40
C PRO A 82 19.14 13.76 -8.98
N ALA A 83 19.50 12.78 -9.81
CA ALA A 83 20.63 11.88 -9.58
C ALA A 83 21.86 12.29 -10.41
N ILE A 84 23.05 11.98 -9.89
CA ILE A 84 24.33 12.22 -10.56
C ILE A 84 24.74 10.92 -11.26
N TYR A 85 24.97 10.99 -12.57
CA TYR A 85 25.40 9.84 -13.38
C TYR A 85 26.87 9.98 -13.79
N PRO A 86 27.62 8.86 -13.90
CA PRO A 86 29.03 8.88 -14.26
C PRO A 86 29.30 9.15 -15.75
N TRP A 87 28.27 9.33 -16.57
CA TRP A 87 28.37 9.68 -18.00
C TRP A 87 27.67 11.01 -18.27
N GLU A 88 28.11 11.73 -19.30
CA GLU A 88 27.52 12.99 -19.72
C GLU A 88 26.19 12.76 -20.44
N ILE A 89 25.15 13.46 -19.99
CA ILE A 89 23.81 13.39 -20.58
C ILE A 89 23.71 14.50 -21.61
N SER A 90 23.85 14.14 -22.89
CA SER A 90 23.72 15.09 -23.99
C SER A 90 22.28 15.64 -24.07
N PRO A 91 22.07 16.97 -23.98
CA PRO A 91 20.75 17.57 -24.11
C PRO A 91 20.15 17.28 -25.50
N ASN A 92 18.84 17.00 -25.55
CA ASN A 92 18.06 16.75 -26.77
C ASN A 92 18.40 15.48 -27.59
N GLY A 93 19.27 14.59 -27.09
CA GLY A 93 19.65 13.34 -27.76
C GLY A 93 18.65 12.17 -27.56
N LEU A 94 18.73 11.14 -28.41
CA LEU A 94 18.03 9.87 -28.19
C LEU A 94 18.42 9.22 -26.85
N LEU A 95 19.68 9.40 -26.45
CA LEU A 95 20.23 8.90 -25.18
C LEU A 95 19.47 9.45 -23.96
N TYR A 96 19.11 10.74 -23.98
CA TYR A 96 18.30 11.35 -22.92
C TYR A 96 16.93 10.69 -22.77
N LYS A 97 16.23 10.46 -23.90
CA LYS A 97 14.91 9.81 -23.90
C LYS A 97 14.97 8.39 -23.37
N LEU A 98 16.01 7.64 -23.73
CA LEU A 98 16.24 6.28 -23.20
C LEU A 98 16.52 6.29 -21.70
N HIS A 99 17.35 7.21 -21.21
CA HIS A 99 17.57 7.37 -19.76
C HIS A 99 16.29 7.72 -19.02
N TYR A 100 15.51 8.65 -19.56
CA TYR A 100 14.25 9.07 -18.97
C TYR A 100 13.25 7.89 -18.85
N ILE A 101 13.12 7.06 -19.89
CA ILE A 101 12.30 5.84 -19.84
C ILE A 101 12.86 4.83 -18.83
N SER A 102 14.19 4.69 -18.78
CA SER A 102 14.87 3.83 -17.83
C SER A 102 14.63 4.26 -16.37
N GLU A 103 14.46 5.55 -16.08
CA GLU A 103 14.10 6.06 -14.76
C GLU A 103 12.61 5.98 -14.45
N ALA A 104 11.75 6.16 -15.47
CA ALA A 104 10.31 6.02 -15.30
C ALA A 104 9.90 4.57 -14.95
N THR A 105 10.61 3.59 -15.51
CA THR A 105 10.34 2.15 -15.29
C THR A 105 10.38 1.73 -13.82
N PRO A 106 11.46 1.99 -13.05
CA PRO A 106 11.52 1.66 -11.63
C PRO A 106 10.51 2.46 -10.80
N ASN A 107 10.17 3.70 -11.20
CA ASN A 107 9.11 4.47 -10.52
C ASN A 107 7.74 3.76 -10.63
N ILE A 108 7.38 3.29 -11.83
CA ILE A 108 6.16 2.51 -12.04
C ILE A 108 6.22 1.18 -11.26
N ALA A 109 7.36 0.50 -11.26
CA ALA A 109 7.52 -0.74 -10.51
C ALA A 109 7.35 -0.51 -8.99
N LEU A 110 7.94 0.55 -8.45
CA LEU A 110 7.81 0.95 -7.05
C LEU A 110 6.35 1.26 -6.69
N MET A 111 5.65 2.01 -7.54
CA MET A 111 4.22 2.31 -7.39
C MET A 111 3.39 1.03 -7.31
N CYS A 112 3.60 0.08 -8.23
CA CYS A 112 2.88 -1.20 -8.25
C CYS A 112 3.16 -2.04 -6.99
N VAL A 113 4.42 -2.12 -6.56
CA VAL A 113 4.80 -2.89 -5.37
C VAL A 113 4.19 -2.27 -4.12
N THR A 114 4.28 -0.96 -3.93
CA THR A 114 3.72 -0.28 -2.75
C THR A 114 2.20 -0.44 -2.69
N ALA A 115 1.48 -0.14 -3.78
CA ALA A 115 0.02 -0.29 -3.82
C ALA A 115 -0.41 -1.76 -3.60
N GLY A 116 0.34 -2.71 -4.13
CA GLY A 116 0.11 -4.13 -3.93
C GLY A 116 0.31 -4.57 -2.48
N VAL A 117 1.43 -4.19 -1.86
CA VAL A 117 1.74 -4.59 -0.47
C VAL A 117 0.76 -3.97 0.52
N ASP A 118 0.40 -2.69 0.35
CA ASP A 118 -0.57 -2.02 1.22
C ASP A 118 -1.97 -2.64 1.09
N SER A 119 -2.38 -2.98 -0.14
CA SER A 119 -3.67 -3.62 -0.40
C SER A 119 -3.72 -5.03 0.20
N LEU A 120 -2.64 -5.81 0.07
CA LEU A 120 -2.53 -7.16 0.66
C LEU A 120 -2.56 -7.11 2.19
N PHE A 121 -1.82 -6.18 2.80
CA PHE A 121 -1.84 -5.98 4.24
C PHE A 121 -3.25 -5.64 4.73
N THR A 122 -3.90 -4.67 4.07
CA THR A 122 -5.25 -4.23 4.44
C THR A 122 -6.27 -5.36 4.25
N LEU A 123 -6.10 -6.23 3.24
CA LEU A 123 -6.95 -7.40 3.03
C LEU A 123 -6.83 -8.39 4.21
N HIS A 124 -5.62 -8.70 4.65
CA HIS A 124 -5.40 -9.60 5.79
C HIS A 124 -6.02 -9.04 7.09
N VAL A 125 -5.85 -7.74 7.34
CA VAL A 125 -6.48 -7.06 8.48
C VAL A 125 -8.01 -7.12 8.38
N PHE A 126 -8.56 -6.85 7.19
CA PHE A 126 -10.00 -6.94 6.95
C PHE A 126 -10.55 -8.35 7.21
N GLN A 127 -9.85 -9.38 6.73
CA GLN A 127 -10.21 -10.78 6.96
C GLN A 127 -10.20 -11.14 8.46
N MET A 128 -9.21 -10.64 9.23
CA MET A 128 -9.18 -10.81 10.70
C MET A 128 -10.36 -10.11 11.39
N ILE A 129 -10.66 -8.86 11.02
CA ILE A 129 -11.80 -8.10 11.57
C ILE A 129 -13.12 -8.82 11.26
N GLY A 130 -13.28 -9.35 10.04
CA GLY A 130 -14.46 -10.12 9.64
C GLY A 130 -14.68 -11.35 10.51
N ARG A 131 -13.59 -12.10 10.81
CA ARG A 131 -13.65 -13.24 11.73
C ARG A 131 -14.04 -12.85 13.15
N LEU A 132 -13.46 -11.78 13.69
CA LEU A 132 -13.82 -11.27 15.02
C LEU A 132 -15.30 -10.84 15.10
N ARG A 133 -15.82 -10.20 14.05
CA ARG A 133 -17.24 -9.81 13.99
C ARG A 133 -18.17 -11.01 13.98
N LYS A 134 -17.87 -12.08 13.23
CA LYS A 134 -18.68 -13.32 13.28
C LYS A 134 -18.60 -13.99 14.63
N MET A 135 -17.42 -14.07 15.24
CA MET A 135 -17.26 -14.61 16.60
C MET A 135 -18.15 -13.87 17.59
N SER A 136 -18.12 -12.54 17.57
CA SER A 136 -18.99 -11.69 18.40
C SER A 136 -20.47 -11.99 18.16
N TYR A 137 -20.90 -12.06 16.89
CA TYR A 137 -22.29 -12.40 16.55
C TYR A 137 -22.70 -13.80 17.02
N CYS A 138 -21.83 -14.79 16.84
CA CYS A 138 -22.06 -16.17 17.29
C CYS A 138 -22.21 -16.24 18.81
N ILE A 139 -21.38 -15.54 19.59
CA ILE A 139 -21.51 -15.49 21.05
C ILE A 139 -22.83 -14.84 21.46
N LEU A 140 -23.15 -13.68 20.86
CA LEU A 140 -24.36 -12.92 21.19
C LEU A 140 -25.63 -13.75 20.94
N ASN A 141 -25.68 -14.48 19.82
CA ASN A 141 -26.83 -15.30 19.45
C ASN A 141 -26.85 -16.67 20.14
N ALA A 142 -25.69 -17.22 20.52
CA ALA A 142 -25.58 -18.49 21.26
C ALA A 142 -26.10 -18.39 22.70
N GLY A 143 -26.06 -17.21 23.32
CA GLY A 143 -26.68 -16.97 24.63
C GLY A 143 -28.20 -17.20 24.65
N ARG A 144 -28.84 -17.27 23.47
CA ARG A 144 -30.28 -17.45 23.30
C ARG A 144 -30.69 -18.90 22.95
N ASN A 145 -29.73 -19.80 22.71
CA ASN A 145 -29.97 -21.19 22.32
C ASN A 145 -29.29 -22.20 23.28
N SER A 146 -29.83 -23.42 23.41
CA SER A 146 -29.33 -24.48 24.31
C SER A 146 -27.91 -24.99 24.02
N ASN A 147 -27.31 -24.58 22.90
CA ASN A 147 -25.99 -25.01 22.42
C ASN A 147 -24.83 -24.05 22.78
N TYR A 148 -25.01 -23.20 23.78
CA TYR A 148 -24.03 -22.20 24.24
C TYR A 148 -22.60 -22.77 24.41
N LYS A 149 -22.46 -23.90 25.09
CA LYS A 149 -21.14 -24.53 25.37
C LYS A 149 -20.38 -24.91 24.10
N LYS A 150 -21.08 -25.35 23.05
CA LYS A 150 -20.49 -25.71 21.76
C LYS A 150 -20.05 -24.46 20.98
N ALA A 151 -20.88 -23.41 20.99
CA ALA A 151 -20.56 -22.15 20.33
C ALA A 151 -19.36 -21.44 20.97
N VAL A 152 -19.27 -21.43 22.31
CA VAL A 152 -18.12 -20.88 23.03
C VAL A 152 -16.85 -21.67 22.73
N ARG A 153 -16.90 -23.01 22.76
CA ARG A 153 -15.73 -23.85 22.43
C ARG A 153 -15.21 -23.60 21.01
N GLN A 154 -16.13 -23.47 20.04
CA GLN A 154 -15.76 -23.12 18.67
C GLN A 154 -15.16 -21.71 18.58
N CYS A 155 -15.72 -20.74 19.29
CA CYS A 155 -15.20 -19.37 19.30
C CYS A 155 -13.80 -19.29 19.91
N VAL A 156 -13.53 -20.00 21.01
CA VAL A 156 -12.20 -20.06 21.63
C VAL A 156 -11.17 -20.65 20.66
N SER A 157 -11.50 -21.77 20.00
CA SER A 157 -10.61 -22.39 19.01
C SER A 157 -10.35 -21.45 17.81
N GLN A 158 -11.36 -20.74 17.32
CA GLN A 158 -11.15 -19.78 16.24
C GLN A 158 -10.34 -18.56 16.68
N HIS A 159 -10.48 -18.13 17.93
CA HIS A 159 -9.71 -17.02 18.50
C HIS A 159 -8.23 -17.40 18.63
N GLU A 160 -7.92 -18.62 19.05
CA GLU A 160 -6.55 -19.16 19.08
C GLU A 160 -5.90 -19.13 17.69
N THR A 161 -6.61 -19.59 16.65
CA THR A 161 -6.12 -19.49 15.26
C THR A 161 -5.91 -18.03 14.83
N LEU A 162 -6.74 -17.10 15.30
CA LEU A 162 -6.62 -15.68 14.96
C LEU A 162 -5.39 -15.04 15.62
N LEU A 163 -5.06 -15.44 16.85
CA LEU A 163 -3.83 -15.02 17.53
C LEU A 163 -2.59 -15.51 16.78
N GLU A 164 -2.59 -16.76 16.30
CA GLU A 164 -1.50 -17.28 15.47
C GLU A 164 -1.34 -16.49 14.16
N CYS A 165 -2.45 -16.20 13.47
CA CYS A 165 -2.41 -15.37 12.26
C CYS A 165 -1.90 -13.95 12.55
N ARG A 166 -2.27 -13.36 13.69
CA ARG A 166 -1.79 -12.04 14.14
C ARG A 166 -0.28 -12.06 14.39
N ASP A 167 0.24 -13.06 15.07
CA ASP A 167 1.67 -13.20 15.33
C ASP A 167 2.48 -13.33 14.02
N ILE A 168 1.95 -14.09 13.05
CA ILE A 168 2.56 -14.18 11.71
C ILE A 168 2.54 -12.81 11.01
N LEU A 169 1.41 -12.10 11.04
CA LEU A 169 1.27 -10.79 10.42
C LEU A 169 2.22 -9.76 11.05
N GLU A 170 2.28 -9.72 12.38
CA GLU A 170 3.16 -8.82 13.15
C GLU A 170 4.64 -9.12 12.86
N LYS A 171 5.01 -10.39 12.77
CA LYS A 171 6.40 -10.77 12.44
C LYS A 171 6.81 -10.44 11.01
N VAL A 172 5.86 -10.39 10.07
CA VAL A 172 6.11 -10.06 8.66
C VAL A 172 6.08 -8.54 8.45
N TYR A 173 5.03 -7.87 8.92
CA TYR A 173 4.75 -6.46 8.64
C TYR A 173 5.23 -5.51 9.73
N GLY A 174 5.49 -5.98 10.95
CA GLY A 174 5.97 -5.14 12.05
C GLY A 174 7.25 -4.37 11.70
N PRO A 175 8.32 -5.04 11.21
CA PRO A 175 9.52 -4.35 10.75
C PRO A 175 9.27 -3.38 9.59
N MET A 176 8.35 -3.72 8.68
CA MET A 176 7.99 -2.86 7.54
C MET A 176 7.33 -1.56 8.00
N ILE A 177 6.37 -1.65 8.94
CA ILE A 177 5.68 -0.49 9.51
C ILE A 177 6.66 0.41 10.26
N LEU A 178 7.56 -0.18 11.06
CA LEU A 178 8.61 0.58 11.76
C LEU A 178 9.51 1.32 10.77
N TRP A 179 9.94 0.65 9.71
CA TRP A 179 10.76 1.27 8.67
C TRP A 179 10.04 2.45 8.02
N ILE A 180 8.78 2.27 7.63
CA ILE A 180 7.94 3.33 7.03
C ILE A 180 7.77 4.52 7.98
N MET A 181 7.54 4.26 9.27
CA MET A 181 7.37 5.31 10.27
C MET A 181 8.65 6.15 10.40
N VAL A 182 9.81 5.50 10.48
CA VAL A 182 11.11 6.19 10.56
C VAL A 182 11.41 6.99 9.30
N THR A 183 11.23 6.39 8.11
CA THR A 183 11.46 7.10 6.85
C THR A 183 10.52 8.29 6.68
N ASN A 184 9.24 8.13 7.04
CA ASN A 184 8.27 9.22 6.95
C ASN A 184 8.61 10.37 7.90
N ALA A 185 9.08 10.07 9.12
CA ALA A 185 9.53 11.09 10.04
C ALA A 185 10.69 11.92 9.45
N ILE A 186 11.70 11.25 8.90
CA ILE A 186 12.86 11.91 8.26
C ILE A 186 12.42 12.76 7.06
N ILE A 187 11.54 12.22 6.21
CA ILE A 187 11.02 12.93 5.04
C ILE A 187 10.24 14.18 5.47
N LEU A 188 9.33 14.06 6.43
CA LEU A 188 8.54 15.19 6.93
C LEU A 188 9.43 16.28 7.54
N CYS A 189 10.43 15.90 8.33
CA CYS A 189 11.40 16.85 8.88
C CYS A 189 12.17 17.58 7.76
N SER A 190 12.60 16.85 6.73
CA SER A 190 13.31 17.42 5.58
C SER A 190 12.42 18.39 4.78
N LEU A 191 11.16 18.03 4.56
CA LEU A 191 10.18 18.88 3.86
C LEU A 191 9.90 20.17 4.65
N MET A 192 9.73 20.08 5.97
CA MET A 192 9.55 21.27 6.82
C MET A 192 10.74 22.23 6.72
N PHE A 193 11.96 21.70 6.72
CA PHE A 193 13.17 22.50 6.57
C PHE A 193 13.24 23.18 5.20
N GLN A 194 12.96 22.44 4.11
CA GLN A 194 12.92 23.00 2.76
C GLN A 194 11.87 24.13 2.65
N LEU A 195 10.67 23.92 3.20
CA LEU A 195 9.61 24.93 3.21
C LEU A 195 10.02 26.19 3.98
N SER A 196 10.73 26.03 5.11
CA SER A 196 11.25 27.16 5.88
C SER A 196 12.26 27.99 5.06
N GLN A 197 13.13 27.36 4.28
CA GLN A 197 14.09 28.08 3.45
C GLN A 197 13.41 28.85 2.30
N VAL A 198 12.41 28.25 1.67
CA VAL A 198 11.66 28.91 0.59
C VAL A 198 10.90 30.12 1.13
N MET A 199 10.25 30.00 2.29
CA MET A 199 9.57 31.15 2.91
C MET A 199 10.54 32.27 3.29
N LEU A 200 11.72 31.94 3.81
CA LEU A 200 12.74 32.93 4.18
C LEU A 200 13.32 33.65 2.95
N PHE A 201 13.39 32.98 1.79
CA PHE A 201 13.78 33.63 0.53
C PHE A 201 12.72 34.60 -0.03
N PHE A 202 11.45 34.45 0.36
CA PHE A 202 10.34 35.29 -0.11
C PHE A 202 10.06 36.52 0.79
N PHE A 203 10.72 36.65 1.95
CA PHE A 203 10.56 37.77 2.89
C PHE A 203 11.86 38.57 3.01
#